data_AF-A0A1B6GUS2-F1
#
_entry.id   AF-A0A1B6GUS2-F1
#
_cell.length_a   1.000
_cell.length_b   1.000
_cell.length_c   1.000
_cell.angle_alpha   90.00
_cell.angle_beta   90.00
_cell.angle_gamma   90.00
#
_symmetry.space_group_name_H-M   'P 1'
#
loop_
_entity.id
_entity.type
_entity.pdbx_description
1 polymer ?
#
loop_
_entity_poly.entity_id
_entity_poly.type
_entity_poly.pdbx_seq_one_letter_code
_entity_poly.pdbx_strand_id
1 'polypeptide(L)'
;FNMITRPQVSGVLKDKLNLDYKVDSDKMKMHRALRILKPSAEISGNYSCQVSTFSSEDIRTQYMLVFVPERKFDLNQEQLPNDNVKVTCSAEGLYPKPEMSIIHSGRELENSEVF
;
A
#
# COMPACT_ATOMS: atom_id res chain seq x y z
N PHE A 1 -6.94 -24.72 31.20
CA PHE A 1 -6.74 -23.31 30.83
C PHE A 1 -7.18 -23.12 29.39
N ASN A 2 -8.44 -22.77 29.16
CA ASN A 2 -8.99 -22.62 27.81
C ASN A 2 -9.68 -21.26 27.74
N MET A 3 -8.88 -20.21 27.55
CA MET A 3 -9.38 -18.88 27.27
C MET A 3 -8.96 -18.54 25.84
N ILE A 4 -9.83 -18.88 24.90
CA ILE A 4 -9.75 -18.35 23.53
C ILE A 4 -10.24 -16.91 23.64
N THR A 5 -9.29 -15.99 23.79
CA THR A 5 -9.57 -14.57 23.90
C THR A 5 -9.72 -13.96 22.51
N ARG A 6 -10.54 -12.91 22.43
CA ARG A 6 -10.68 -12.12 21.19
C ARG A 6 -9.30 -11.54 20.83
N PRO A 7 -8.92 -11.53 19.54
CA PRO A 7 -7.69 -10.89 19.09
C PRO A 7 -7.60 -9.45 19.59
N GLN A 8 -6.40 -9.02 19.95
CA GLN A 8 -6.10 -7.66 20.38
C GLN A 8 -5.32 -6.94 19.27
N VAL A 9 -5.52 -5.63 19.14
CA VAL A 9 -4.86 -4.81 18.11
C VAL A 9 -4.32 -3.52 18.71
N SER A 10 -3.17 -3.08 18.22
CA SER A 10 -2.51 -1.84 18.61
C SER A 10 -1.79 -1.21 17.41
N GLY A 11 -1.27 0.01 17.59
CA GLY A 11 -0.47 0.71 16.59
C GLY A 11 -1.23 1.03 15.30
N VAL A 12 -0.53 0.93 14.16
CA VAL A 12 -1.02 1.35 12.84
C VAL A 12 -2.24 0.57 12.33
N LEU A 13 -2.50 -0.60 12.90
CA LEU A 13 -3.63 -1.47 12.53
C LEU A 13 -4.89 -1.25 13.41
N LYS A 14 -4.80 -0.40 14.44
CA LYS A 14 -5.95 -0.08 15.29
C LYS A 14 -7.09 0.45 14.44
N ASP A 15 -8.30 -0.07 14.68
CA ASP A 15 -9.54 0.27 13.97
C ASP A 15 -9.57 -0.07 12.46
N LYS A 16 -8.55 -0.80 11.95
CA LYS A 16 -8.46 -1.21 10.54
C LYS A 16 -8.74 -2.70 10.31
N LEU A 17 -8.85 -3.49 11.38
CA LEU A 17 -9.05 -4.93 11.33
C LEU A 17 -10.44 -5.35 11.80
N ASN A 18 -10.97 -6.40 11.18
CA ASN A 18 -12.10 -7.15 11.71
C ASN A 18 -11.61 -8.22 12.70
N LEU A 19 -11.72 -7.95 14.00
CA LEU A 19 -11.29 -8.86 15.06
C LEU A 19 -12.19 -10.09 15.24
N ASP A 20 -13.38 -10.08 14.65
CA ASP A 20 -14.33 -11.20 14.72
C ASP A 20 -14.19 -12.15 13.52
N TYR A 21 -13.29 -11.85 12.58
CA TYR A 21 -13.02 -12.70 11.44
C TYR A 21 -12.42 -14.04 11.86
N LYS A 22 -13.01 -15.12 11.34
CA LYS A 22 -12.57 -16.50 11.54
C LYS A 22 -12.27 -17.14 10.20
N VAL A 23 -11.04 -17.59 10.00
CA VAL A 23 -10.57 -18.24 8.77
C VAL A 23 -10.70 -19.77 8.83
N ASP A 24 -10.86 -20.33 10.02
CA ASP A 24 -10.90 -21.77 10.27
C ASP A 24 -11.99 -22.07 11.33
N SER A 25 -12.56 -23.27 11.30
CA SER A 25 -13.52 -23.74 12.30
C SER A 25 -12.83 -24.23 13.58
N ASP A 26 -11.57 -24.62 13.50
CA ASP A 26 -10.77 -25.04 14.65
C ASP A 26 -10.46 -23.85 15.56
N LYS A 27 -10.92 -23.97 16.80
CA LYS A 27 -10.78 -23.01 17.88
C LYS A 27 -9.34 -22.53 18.11
N MET A 28 -8.32 -23.37 17.88
CA MET A 28 -6.91 -22.98 18.14
C MET A 28 -6.28 -22.18 17.00
N LYS A 29 -6.88 -22.21 15.80
CA LYS A 29 -6.33 -21.55 14.60
C LYS A 29 -7.35 -20.67 13.88
N MET A 30 -8.55 -20.47 14.44
CA MET A 30 -9.62 -19.70 13.77
C MET A 30 -9.28 -18.24 13.52
N HIS A 31 -8.46 -17.60 14.36
CA HIS A 31 -8.08 -16.19 14.23
C HIS A 31 -6.66 -15.99 13.64
N ARG A 32 -6.11 -16.98 12.92
CA ARG A 32 -4.73 -16.92 12.37
C ARG A 32 -4.54 -16.01 11.15
N ALA A 33 -5.54 -15.21 10.79
CA ALA A 33 -5.49 -14.35 9.60
C ALA A 33 -6.00 -12.95 9.95
N LEU A 34 -5.31 -11.94 9.43
CA LEU A 34 -5.72 -10.54 9.54
C LEU A 34 -6.73 -10.22 8.43
N ARG A 35 -7.91 -9.73 8.81
CA ARG A 35 -8.88 -9.18 7.85
C ARG A 35 -8.88 -7.67 7.92
N ILE A 36 -8.16 -7.05 6.99
CA ILE A 36 -8.11 -5.61 6.81
C ILE A 36 -9.41 -5.15 6.14
N LEU A 37 -10.08 -4.15 6.70
CA LEU A 37 -11.37 -3.64 6.21
C LEU A 37 -11.20 -2.63 5.08
N LYS A 38 -10.27 -1.68 5.25
CA LYS A 38 -9.99 -0.60 4.31
C LYS A 38 -8.47 -0.39 4.24
N PRO A 39 -7.77 -1.03 3.29
CA PRO A 39 -6.35 -0.82 3.11
C PRO A 39 -6.04 0.63 2.72
N SER A 40 -4.93 1.15 3.21
CA SER A 40 -4.41 2.49 2.92
C SER A 40 -2.88 2.43 2.81
N ALA A 41 -2.27 3.41 2.13
CA ALA A 41 -0.82 3.41 1.92
C ALA A 41 0.00 3.28 3.23
N GLU A 42 -0.50 3.87 4.32
CA GLU A 42 0.15 3.88 5.65
C GLU A 42 0.33 2.49 6.28
N ILE A 43 -0.42 1.47 5.82
CA ILE A 43 -0.27 0.10 6.30
C ILE A 43 0.61 -0.75 5.37
N SER A 44 1.22 -0.16 4.35
CA SER A 44 2.27 -0.82 3.56
C SER A 44 3.50 -1.07 4.43
N GLY A 45 4.12 -2.23 4.29
CA GLY A 45 5.27 -2.59 5.10
C GLY A 45 5.45 -4.09 5.29
N ASN A 46 6.38 -4.44 6.18
CA ASN A 46 6.62 -5.81 6.58
C ASN A 46 5.57 -6.28 7.60
N TYR A 47 4.94 -7.41 7.31
CA TYR A 47 4.02 -8.10 8.20
C TYR A 47 4.70 -9.36 8.72
N SER A 48 4.95 -9.41 10.02
CA SER A 48 5.53 -10.57 10.69
C SER A 48 4.44 -11.34 11.44
N CYS A 49 4.38 -12.65 11.19
CA CYS A 49 3.63 -13.59 12.01
C CYS A 49 4.61 -14.30 12.93
N GLN A 50 4.37 -14.21 14.24
CA GLN A 50 5.18 -14.85 15.28
C GLN A 50 4.29 -15.81 16.06
N VAL A 51 4.74 -17.05 16.20
CA VAL A 51 4.04 -18.10 16.93
C VAL A 51 4.98 -18.65 17.99
N SER A 52 4.55 -18.53 19.25
CA SER A 52 5.37 -18.92 20.41
C SER A 52 4.66 -20.01 21.20
N THR A 53 5.41 -21.03 21.60
CA THR A 53 5.00 -22.11 22.49
C THR A 53 5.88 -22.10 23.75
N PHE A 54 5.67 -23.03 24.68
CA PHE A 54 6.55 -23.15 25.86
C PHE A 54 8.00 -23.49 25.49
N SER A 55 8.21 -24.22 24.39
CA SER A 55 9.52 -24.77 24.01
C SER A 55 10.18 -24.08 22.82
N SER A 56 9.42 -23.37 21.99
CA SER A 56 9.93 -22.83 20.72
C SER A 56 9.12 -21.66 20.20
N GLU A 57 9.74 -20.92 19.29
CA GLU A 57 9.16 -19.80 18.58
C GLU A 57 9.51 -19.90 17.09
N ASP A 58 8.56 -19.54 16.22
CA ASP A 58 8.80 -19.39 14.78
C ASP A 58 8.25 -18.04 14.30
N ILE A 59 8.96 -17.42 13.36
CA ILE A 59 8.65 -16.09 12.83
C ILE A 59 8.76 -16.12 11.30
N ARG A 60 7.73 -15.61 10.63
CA ARG A 60 7.69 -15.43 9.18
C ARG A 60 7.28 -14.02 8.83
N THR A 61 8.04 -13.38 7.94
CA THR A 61 7.81 -12.01 7.51
C THR A 61 7.52 -11.96 6.02
N GLN A 62 6.52 -11.17 5.62
CA GLN A 62 6.20 -10.88 4.23
C GLN A 62 5.94 -9.39 4.05
N TYR A 63 6.40 -8.83 2.93
CA TYR A 63 6.12 -7.43 2.58
C TYR A 63 4.76 -7.31 1.88
N MET A 64 3.95 -6.35 2.31
CA MET A 64 2.69 -5.97 1.67
C MET A 64 2.77 -4.51 1.21
N LEU A 65 2.50 -4.29 -0.08
CA LEU A 65 2.41 -2.95 -0.67
C LEU A 65 0.96 -2.65 -1.03
N VAL A 66 0.44 -1.52 -0.55
CA VAL A 66 -0.88 -1.01 -0.94
C VAL A 66 -0.68 0.05 -2.02
N PHE A 67 -1.25 -0.18 -3.20
CA PHE A 67 -1.28 0.81 -4.28
C PHE A 67 -2.47 1.76 -4.09
N VAL A 68 -2.21 3.05 -4.22
CA VAL A 68 -3.22 4.11 -4.17
C VAL A 68 -3.21 4.81 -5.52
N PRO A 69 -4.35 4.85 -6.25
CA PRO A 69 -4.44 5.54 -7.52
C PRO A 69 -4.32 7.05 -7.32
N GLU A 70 -4.03 7.75 -8.39
CA GLU A 70 -4.00 9.20 -8.40
C GLU A 70 -5.37 9.79 -8.06
N ARG A 71 -5.35 10.86 -7.28
CA ARG A 71 -6.54 11.68 -7.02
C ARG A 71 -6.71 12.73 -8.13
N LYS A 72 -5.59 13.19 -8.70
CA LYS A 72 -5.56 14.22 -9.73
C LYS A 72 -4.44 13.90 -10.72
N PHE A 73 -4.75 14.08 -12.00
CA PHE A 73 -3.81 13.95 -13.10
C PHE A 73 -4.04 15.11 -14.07
N ASP A 74 -3.01 15.90 -14.32
CA ASP A 74 -3.08 17.05 -15.22
C ASP A 74 -1.95 17.01 -16.24
N LEU A 75 -2.28 17.34 -17.49
CA LEU A 75 -1.33 17.57 -18.56
C LEU A 75 -1.55 18.98 -19.11
N ASN A 76 -0.60 19.85 -18.90
CA ASN A 76 -0.67 21.26 -19.26
C ASN A 76 0.37 21.62 -20.32
N GLN A 77 0.01 22.56 -21.19
CA GLN A 77 0.86 23.07 -22.25
C GLN A 77 0.92 24.60 -22.15
N GLU A 78 2.13 25.16 -22.18
CA GLU A 78 2.39 26.59 -22.14
C GLU A 78 3.28 26.97 -23.32
N GLN A 79 2.87 27.98 -24.10
CA GLN A 79 3.69 28.52 -25.18
C GLN A 79 4.65 29.57 -24.63
N LEU A 80 5.93 29.40 -24.94
CA LEU A 80 7.01 30.28 -24.49
C LEU A 80 7.32 31.35 -25.56
N PRO A 81 7.93 32.50 -25.17
CA PRO A 81 8.19 33.62 -26.10
C PRO A 81 9.10 33.30 -27.29
N ASN A 82 9.83 32.19 -27.24
CA ASN A 82 10.78 31.74 -28.26
C ASN A 82 10.20 30.63 -29.17
N ASP A 83 8.87 30.57 -29.32
CA ASP A 83 8.13 29.50 -30.02
C ASP A 83 8.33 28.09 -29.44
N ASN A 84 9.01 27.96 -28.30
CA ASN A 84 9.08 26.70 -27.58
C ASN A 84 7.76 26.43 -26.86
N VAL A 85 7.51 25.14 -26.61
CA VAL A 85 6.36 24.69 -25.85
C VAL A 85 6.85 23.97 -24.60
N LYS A 86 6.35 24.39 -23.45
CA LYS A 86 6.53 23.68 -22.19
C LYS A 86 5.32 22.77 -21.95
N VAL A 87 5.59 21.48 -21.82
CA VAL A 87 4.58 20.48 -21.43
C VAL A 87 4.86 20.07 -19.98
N THR A 88 3.85 20.10 -19.13
CA THR A 88 3.96 19.70 -17.72
C THR A 88 2.92 18.62 -17.42
N CYS A 89 3.38 17.48 -16.92
CA CYS A 89 2.54 16.39 -16.45
C CYS A 89 2.64 16.33 -14.93
N SER A 90 1.52 16.34 -14.22
CA SER A 90 1.48 16.25 -12.75
C SER A 90 0.45 15.24 -12.30
N ALA A 91 0.85 14.36 -11.38
CA ALA A 91 -0.03 13.39 -10.73
C ALA A 91 0.06 13.57 -9.21
N GLU A 92 -1.09 13.66 -8.54
CA GLU A 92 -1.17 13.91 -7.11
C GLU A 92 -1.93 12.80 -6.37
N GLY A 93 -1.51 12.51 -5.14
CA GLY A 93 -2.24 11.64 -4.22
C GLY A 93 -2.08 10.14 -4.48
N LEU A 94 -1.15 9.74 -5.36
CA LEU A 94 -0.82 8.34 -5.62
C LEU A 94 0.33 7.82 -4.76
N TYR A 95 0.34 6.51 -4.56
CA TYR A 95 1.40 5.79 -3.85
C TYR A 95 1.55 4.36 -4.42
N PRO A 96 2.77 3.83 -4.60
CA PRO A 96 4.06 4.49 -4.41
C PRO A 96 4.29 5.63 -5.42
N LYS A 97 5.43 6.33 -5.32
CA LYS A 97 5.82 7.35 -6.31
C LYS A 97 5.79 6.70 -7.71
N PRO A 98 5.08 7.28 -8.69
CA PRO A 98 4.99 6.72 -10.03
C PRO A 98 6.29 6.89 -10.81
N GLU A 99 6.44 6.07 -11.85
CA GLU A 99 7.27 6.39 -13.00
C GLU A 99 6.39 7.12 -14.03
N MET A 100 6.85 8.27 -14.53
CA MET A 100 6.09 9.08 -15.47
C MET A 100 6.94 9.36 -16.70
N SER A 101 6.34 9.23 -17.88
CA SER A 101 6.94 9.59 -19.16
C SER A 101 5.94 10.36 -20.02
N ILE A 102 6.46 11.24 -20.88
CA ILE A 102 5.65 11.96 -21.87
C ILE A 102 5.99 11.42 -23.25
N ILE A 103 4.97 10.92 -23.95
CA ILE A 103 5.10 10.34 -25.29
C ILE A 103 4.47 11.28 -26.31
N HIS A 104 5.23 11.67 -27.32
CA HIS A 104 4.76 12.48 -28.44
C HIS A 104 5.08 11.77 -29.76
N SER A 105 4.05 11.57 -30.60
CA SER A 105 4.19 10.91 -31.91
C SER A 105 4.88 9.53 -31.85
N GLY A 106 4.64 8.77 -30.78
CA GLY A 106 5.21 7.44 -30.58
C GLY A 106 6.66 7.43 -30.07
N ARG A 107 7.21 8.57 -29.66
CA ARG A 107 8.54 8.68 -29.05
C ARG A 107 8.44 9.31 -27.67
N GLU A 108 9.17 8.74 -26.72
CA GLU A 108 9.36 9.35 -25.41
C GLU A 108 10.20 10.62 -25.55
N LEU A 109 9.81 11.68 -24.84
CA LEU A 109 10.54 12.94 -24.84
C LEU A 109 11.74 12.85 -23.89
N GLU A 110 12.95 12.83 -24.44
CA GLU A 110 14.21 12.60 -23.70
C GLU A 110 14.60 13.71 -22.70
N ASN A 111 14.04 14.92 -22.84
CA ASN A 111 14.30 16.07 -21.96
C ASN A 111 13.16 16.31 -20.94
N SER A 112 12.55 15.23 -20.44
CA SER A 112 11.50 15.31 -19.42
C SER A 112 12.11 15.26 -18.03
N GLU A 113 11.91 16.30 -17.22
CA GLU A 113 12.30 16.30 -15.80
C GLU A 113 11.11 15.84 -14.94
N VAL A 114 11.28 14.76 -14.19
CA VAL A 114 10.26 14.20 -13.28
C VAL A 114 10.53 14.68 -11.86
N PHE A 115 9.66 15.54 -11.35
CA PHE A 115 9.74 16.08 -9.99
C PHE A 115 8.82 15.31 -9.03
#